data_AF-C0W3T0-F1
#
_entry.id   AF-C0W3T0-F1
#
_cell.length_a   1.000
_cell.length_b   1.000
_cell.length_c   1.000
_cell.angle_alpha   90.00
_cell.angle_beta   90.00
_cell.angle_gamma   90.00
#
_symmetry.space_group_name_H-M   'P 1'
#
loop_
_entity.id
_entity.type
_entity.pdbx_description
1 polymer ?
#
loop_
_entity_poly.entity_id
_entity_poly.type
_entity_poly.pdbx_seq_one_letter_code
_entity_poly.pdbx_strand_id
1 'polypeptide(L)'
;MSEHAAADDAGRADLTDLPGTVVDGPLGPVTIQAPFQHADAPDPFGRLWTPHRMVYIGGQDKPADSSSHSCPFCAAPGRGDEDSLIVHRGERAYVLMNLYPYNTGHLLVCPYRHIADWTEATAAERAEISELTARAMEVVRQVSHPHGFNLGMNQGQVAGAGIAAHLHQHIVPRWTGDANFMPIIGKTKPVPQLLGEQRELLAQAWGADPDNPSPR
;
A
#
# COMPACT_ATOMS: atom_id res chain seq x y z
N MET A 1 -26.50 52.25 -8.55
CA MET A 1 -25.75 52.11 -9.81
C MET A 1 -24.44 51.43 -9.48
N SER A 2 -24.35 50.19 -9.94
CA SER A 2 -23.22 49.27 -9.87
C SER A 2 -22.46 49.34 -11.20
N GLU A 3 -21.27 48.73 -11.22
CA GLU A 3 -20.47 48.27 -12.37
C GLU A 3 -19.37 49.17 -12.94
N HIS A 4 -18.12 48.72 -12.81
CA HIS A 4 -17.20 48.26 -13.89
C HIS A 4 -15.81 48.02 -13.23
N ALA A 5 -15.23 46.82 -13.13
CA ALA A 5 -14.74 45.84 -14.11
C ALA A 5 -13.20 45.89 -14.30
N ALA A 6 -12.57 44.73 -13.99
CA ALA A 6 -11.39 44.07 -14.59
C ALA A 6 -9.94 44.65 -14.57
N ALA A 7 -9.01 43.77 -14.11
CA ALA A 7 -7.68 43.36 -14.64
C ALA A 7 -6.64 44.43 -15.10
N ASP A 8 -5.32 44.29 -14.98
CA ASP A 8 -4.40 43.15 -14.75
C ASP A 8 -2.98 43.67 -14.37
N ASP A 9 -2.14 42.74 -13.90
CA ASP A 9 -0.66 42.63 -13.98
C ASP A 9 0.29 43.75 -13.48
N ALA A 10 1.18 43.38 -12.54
CA ALA A 10 2.64 43.41 -12.70
C ALA A 10 3.40 43.35 -11.35
N GLY A 11 4.25 42.33 -11.21
CA GLY A 11 5.55 42.50 -10.54
C GLY A 11 5.69 42.04 -9.10
N ARG A 12 5.99 40.75 -8.92
CA ARG A 12 7.00 40.28 -7.94
C ARG A 12 7.45 38.86 -8.27
N ALA A 13 8.39 38.76 -9.20
CA ALA A 13 9.26 37.59 -9.30
C ALA A 13 10.32 37.73 -8.19
N ASP A 14 10.22 36.89 -7.16
CA ASP A 14 11.29 36.74 -6.17
C ASP A 14 12.32 35.76 -6.74
N LEU A 15 13.56 36.23 -6.91
CA LEU A 15 14.63 35.55 -7.65
C LEU A 15 15.41 34.53 -6.79
N THR A 16 14.80 34.01 -5.71
CA THR A 16 15.43 33.02 -4.82
C THR A 16 15.56 31.62 -5.43
N ASP A 17 14.90 31.36 -6.56
CA ASP A 17 14.74 30.01 -7.11
C ASP A 17 15.60 29.72 -8.36
N LEU A 18 16.69 30.48 -8.57
CA LEU A 18 17.60 30.24 -9.70
C LEU A 18 18.84 29.43 -9.30
N PRO A 19 19.23 28.40 -10.07
CA PRO A 19 20.48 27.65 -9.85
C PRO A 19 21.70 28.57 -9.93
N GLY A 20 22.60 28.50 -8.95
CA GLY A 20 23.78 29.37 -8.87
C GLY A 20 23.60 30.62 -8.01
N THR A 21 22.43 30.84 -7.42
CA THR A 21 22.21 31.89 -6.42
C THR A 21 22.97 31.57 -5.14
N VAL A 22 23.77 32.53 -4.68
CA VAL A 22 24.47 32.46 -3.38
C VAL A 22 23.62 33.15 -2.34
N VAL A 23 23.26 32.44 -1.29
CA VAL A 23 22.49 32.94 -0.15
C VAL A 23 23.36 32.94 1.09
N ASP A 24 23.33 34.04 1.84
CA ASP A 24 24.10 34.15 3.08
C ASP A 24 23.46 33.29 4.18
N GLY A 25 24.16 32.22 4.56
CA GLY A 25 23.78 31.33 5.65
C GLY A 25 24.51 31.66 6.95
N PRO A 26 24.04 31.15 8.10
CA PRO A 26 24.65 31.37 9.42
C PRO A 26 26.08 30.82 9.57
N LEU A 27 26.58 30.08 8.58
CA LEU A 27 27.94 29.52 8.53
C LEU A 27 28.77 30.07 7.35
N GLY A 28 28.27 31.11 6.66
CA GLY A 28 28.86 31.69 5.46
C GLY A 28 27.96 31.55 4.21
N PRO A 29 28.40 32.09 3.06
CA PRO A 29 27.64 32.05 1.82
C PRO A 29 27.46 30.60 1.31
N VAL A 30 26.21 30.22 1.03
CA VAL A 30 25.82 28.90 0.51
C VAL A 30 25.32 29.06 -0.92
N THR A 31 25.90 28.31 -1.85
CA THR A 31 25.43 28.29 -3.25
C THR A 31 24.32 27.25 -3.42
N ILE A 32 23.15 27.69 -3.88
CA ILE A 32 22.06 26.79 -4.27
C ILE A 32 22.45 26.13 -5.59
N GLN A 33 22.77 24.84 -5.54
CA GLN A 33 22.95 24.03 -6.74
C GLN A 33 21.62 23.35 -7.08
N ALA A 34 21.22 23.40 -8.35
CA ALA A 34 20.16 22.51 -8.80
C ALA A 34 20.59 21.05 -8.55
N PRO A 35 19.69 20.17 -8.11
CA PRO A 35 19.99 18.76 -8.06
C PRO A 35 20.39 18.33 -9.48
N PHE A 36 21.49 17.57 -9.60
CA PHE A 36 21.86 16.96 -10.87
C PHE A 36 20.81 15.90 -11.21
N GLN A 37 19.79 16.29 -11.97
CA GLN A 37 18.83 15.40 -12.60
C GLN A 37 18.98 15.53 -14.10
N HIS A 38 19.23 14.39 -14.76
CA HIS A 38 19.28 14.31 -16.22
C HIS A 38 17.96 14.80 -16.81
N ALA A 39 17.96 15.49 -17.95
CA ALA A 39 16.73 16.01 -18.58
C ALA A 39 15.69 14.89 -18.88
N ASP A 40 16.18 13.66 -19.06
CA ASP A 40 15.36 12.46 -19.26
C ASP A 40 15.18 11.62 -17.98
N ALA A 41 15.58 12.10 -16.80
CA ALA A 41 15.33 11.39 -15.55
C ALA A 41 13.82 11.44 -15.27
N PRO A 42 13.11 10.30 -15.29
CA PRO A 42 11.66 10.34 -15.09
C PRO A 42 11.37 10.78 -13.65
N ASP A 43 10.31 11.58 -13.45
CA ASP A 43 9.88 12.05 -12.14
C ASP A 43 9.90 10.91 -11.10
N PRO A 44 10.71 11.01 -10.02
CA PRO A 44 10.80 9.99 -8.99
C PRO A 44 9.50 9.85 -8.17
N PHE A 45 8.62 10.87 -8.17
CA PHE A 45 7.36 10.86 -7.40
C PHE A 45 6.17 10.26 -8.16
N GLY A 46 6.26 10.08 -9.48
CA GLY A 46 5.17 9.57 -10.31
C GLY A 46 4.96 8.04 -10.32
N ARG A 47 5.75 7.26 -9.56
CA ARG A 47 5.92 5.82 -9.84
C ARG A 47 5.21 4.85 -8.89
N LEU A 48 4.41 5.34 -7.95
CA LEU A 48 3.43 4.52 -7.20
C LEU A 48 2.03 4.77 -7.77
N TRP A 49 1.83 4.33 -9.01
CA TRP A 49 0.54 4.44 -9.68
C TRP A 49 -0.18 3.08 -9.69
N THR A 50 -1.34 3.03 -9.03
CA THR A 50 -2.29 1.92 -9.10
C THR A 50 -3.64 2.49 -9.54
N PRO A 51 -4.21 2.06 -10.69
CA PRO A 51 -5.47 2.63 -11.23
C PRO A 51 -6.60 2.60 -10.20
N HIS A 52 -6.67 1.52 -9.43
CA HIS A 52 -7.69 1.29 -8.40
C HIS A 52 -7.62 2.28 -7.24
N ARG A 53 -6.50 2.99 -7.04
CA ARG A 53 -6.41 4.07 -6.04
C ARG A 53 -7.39 5.20 -6.36
N MET A 54 -7.76 5.40 -7.62
CA MET A 54 -8.79 6.38 -8.00
C MET A 54 -10.20 5.98 -7.52
N VAL A 55 -10.50 4.67 -7.39
CA VAL A 55 -11.78 4.18 -6.85
C VAL A 55 -11.91 4.56 -5.36
N TYR A 56 -10.81 4.52 -4.61
CA TYR A 56 -10.76 4.99 -3.21
C TYR A 56 -10.90 6.51 -3.06
N ILE A 57 -10.37 7.29 -4.01
CA ILE A 57 -10.53 8.75 -4.01
C ILE A 57 -11.99 9.12 -4.35
N GLY A 58 -12.67 8.32 -5.19
CA GLY A 58 -14.08 8.47 -5.53
C GLY A 58 -15.08 7.95 -4.50
N GLY A 59 -14.63 7.32 -3.41
CA GLY A 59 -15.43 7.00 -2.23
C GLY A 59 -16.44 5.86 -2.34
N GLN A 60 -16.53 5.13 -3.46
CA GLN A 60 -17.62 4.16 -3.68
C GLN A 60 -17.58 2.92 -2.75
N ASP A 61 -16.41 2.55 -2.23
CA ASP A 61 -16.24 1.41 -1.29
C ASP A 61 -15.60 1.82 0.04
N LYS A 62 -15.62 3.11 0.37
CA LYS A 62 -15.06 3.60 1.63
C LYS A 62 -16.08 3.38 2.75
N PRO A 63 -15.68 2.91 3.94
CA PRO A 63 -16.57 2.84 5.10
C PRO A 63 -17.29 4.17 5.33
N ALA A 64 -18.59 4.11 5.64
CA ALA A 64 -19.39 5.30 5.90
C ALA A 64 -18.88 6.10 7.11
N ASP A 65 -18.25 5.42 8.06
CA ASP A 65 -17.62 6.00 9.25
C ASP A 65 -16.40 5.17 9.69
N SER A 66 -15.79 5.54 10.82
CA SER A 66 -14.64 4.85 11.41
C SER A 66 -15.04 3.76 12.41
N SER A 67 -16.33 3.45 12.55
CA SER A 67 -16.80 2.45 13.50
C SER A 67 -16.50 1.03 13.04
N SER A 68 -16.47 0.09 13.99
CA SER A 68 -16.30 -1.33 13.68
C SER A 68 -17.46 -1.91 12.86
N HIS A 69 -18.67 -1.34 12.95
CA HIS A 69 -19.85 -1.82 12.23
C HIS A 69 -19.75 -1.59 10.71
N SER A 70 -19.09 -0.51 10.29
CA SER A 70 -18.86 -0.20 8.88
C SER A 70 -17.50 -0.68 8.36
N CYS A 71 -16.68 -1.26 9.24
CA CYS A 71 -15.32 -1.70 8.92
C CYS A 71 -15.34 -3.05 8.17
N PRO A 72 -14.81 -3.12 6.93
CA PRO A 72 -14.76 -4.37 6.18
C PRO A 72 -13.85 -5.41 6.84
N PHE A 73 -12.81 -4.99 7.57
CA PHE A 73 -11.94 -5.91 8.31
C PHE A 73 -12.62 -6.47 9.57
N CYS A 74 -13.50 -5.73 10.24
CA CYS A 74 -14.32 -6.30 11.30
C CYS A 74 -15.38 -7.28 10.77
N ALA A 75 -15.96 -6.98 9.60
CA ALA A 75 -16.98 -7.82 8.98
C ALA A 75 -16.41 -9.12 8.40
N ALA A 76 -15.18 -9.08 7.86
CA ALA A 76 -14.58 -10.19 7.12
C ALA A 76 -14.54 -11.52 7.90
N PRO A 77 -14.09 -11.57 9.17
CA PRO A 77 -14.08 -12.80 9.96
C PRO A 77 -15.45 -13.44 10.20
N GLY A 78 -16.55 -12.68 10.10
CA GLY A 78 -17.91 -13.16 10.27
C GLY A 78 -18.53 -13.79 9.02
N ARG A 79 -17.82 -13.79 7.88
CA ARG A 79 -18.24 -14.41 6.61
C ARG A 79 -17.42 -15.67 6.32
N GLY A 80 -17.78 -16.38 5.26
CA GLY A 80 -16.96 -17.47 4.72
C GLY A 80 -15.59 -16.97 4.27
N ASP A 81 -14.59 -17.84 4.31
CA ASP A 81 -13.22 -17.46 3.98
C ASP A 81 -13.07 -17.08 2.51
N GLU A 82 -13.80 -17.76 1.62
CA GLU A 82 -13.86 -17.46 0.19
C GLU A 82 -14.46 -16.08 -0.07
N ASP A 83 -15.56 -15.74 0.60
CA ASP A 83 -16.27 -14.46 0.43
C ASP A 83 -15.45 -13.25 0.91
N SER A 84 -14.61 -13.46 1.93
CA SER A 84 -13.75 -12.43 2.52
C SER A 84 -12.31 -12.48 2.03
N LEU A 85 -11.99 -13.41 1.13
CA LEU A 85 -10.63 -13.71 0.68
C LEU A 85 -9.65 -14.00 1.83
N ILE A 86 -10.14 -14.58 2.93
CA ILE A 86 -9.32 -15.02 4.06
C ILE A 86 -8.50 -16.24 3.62
N VAL A 87 -7.21 -16.16 3.89
CA VAL A 87 -6.22 -17.22 3.61
C VAL A 87 -5.96 -18.03 4.86
N HIS A 88 -5.89 -17.38 6.02
CA HIS A 88 -5.61 -18.05 7.29
C HIS A 88 -6.18 -17.28 8.48
N ARG A 89 -6.58 -18.01 9.52
CA ARG A 89 -7.09 -17.48 10.78
C ARG A 89 -6.17 -17.89 11.92
N GLY A 90 -5.53 -16.91 12.55
CA GLY A 90 -4.82 -17.08 13.81
C GLY A 90 -5.74 -16.88 15.01
N GLU A 91 -5.14 -16.74 16.19
CA GLU A 91 -5.79 -16.50 17.48
C GLU A 91 -6.21 -15.04 17.67
N ARG A 92 -5.34 -14.06 17.36
CA ARG A 92 -5.57 -12.62 17.58
C ARG A 92 -5.54 -11.82 16.28
N ALA A 93 -4.99 -12.40 15.22
CA ALA A 93 -4.94 -11.81 13.90
C ALA A 93 -5.28 -12.84 12.82
N TYR A 94 -5.57 -12.36 11.63
CA TYR A 94 -5.90 -13.18 10.47
C TYR A 94 -5.27 -12.60 9.21
N VAL A 95 -5.15 -13.45 8.19
CA VAL A 95 -4.51 -13.12 6.92
C VAL A 95 -5.55 -13.21 5.81
N LEU A 96 -5.64 -12.17 4.99
CA LEU A 96 -6.54 -12.10 3.85
C LEU A 96 -5.84 -11.49 2.64
N MET A 97 -6.35 -11.76 1.45
CA MET A 97 -5.88 -11.07 0.25
C MET A 97 -6.42 -9.65 0.18
N ASN A 98 -5.61 -8.74 -0.32
CA ASN A 98 -6.10 -7.42 -0.68
C ASN A 98 -6.97 -7.52 -1.95
N LEU A 99 -8.21 -7.05 -1.86
CA LEU A 99 -9.15 -6.99 -2.99
C LEU A 99 -8.61 -6.13 -4.15
N TYR A 100 -7.79 -5.14 -3.83
CA TYR A 100 -7.13 -4.25 -4.79
C TYR A 100 -5.61 -4.42 -4.71
N PRO A 101 -5.07 -5.56 -5.20
CA PRO A 101 -3.69 -5.94 -4.96
C PRO A 101 -2.70 -5.03 -5.71
N TYR A 102 -1.54 -4.76 -5.10
CA TYR A 102 -0.43 -4.14 -5.82
C TYR A 102 0.16 -5.14 -6.80
N ASN A 103 0.36 -6.39 -6.39
CA ASN A 103 0.78 -7.52 -7.22
C ASN A 103 -0.03 -8.75 -6.81
N THR A 104 -0.12 -9.73 -7.71
CA THR A 104 -0.61 -11.08 -7.41
C THR A 104 0.04 -11.62 -6.14
N GLY A 105 -0.78 -12.00 -5.16
CA GLY A 105 -0.33 -12.49 -3.85
C GLY A 105 -0.16 -11.39 -2.79
N HIS A 106 -0.70 -10.19 -3.02
CA HIS A 106 -0.74 -9.13 -2.01
C HIS A 106 -1.65 -9.54 -0.85
N LEU A 107 -1.03 -9.81 0.31
CA LEU A 107 -1.72 -10.17 1.54
C LEU A 107 -1.75 -8.99 2.52
N LEU A 108 -2.75 -9.04 3.40
CA LEU A 108 -2.89 -8.19 4.57
C LEU A 108 -2.90 -9.08 5.82
N VAL A 109 -2.28 -8.62 6.90
CA VAL A 109 -2.43 -9.20 8.24
C VAL A 109 -3.15 -8.18 9.11
N CYS A 110 -4.30 -8.56 9.65
CA CYS A 110 -5.17 -7.68 10.43
C CYS A 110 -5.44 -8.29 11.82
N PRO A 111 -5.36 -7.52 12.91
CA PRO A 111 -5.89 -7.96 14.19
C PRO A 111 -7.42 -8.12 14.10
N TYR A 112 -7.99 -9.02 14.88
CA TYR A 112 -9.45 -9.11 15.02
C TYR A 112 -10.03 -7.88 15.72
N ARG A 113 -9.28 -7.30 16.67
CA ARG A 113 -9.69 -6.10 17.39
C ARG A 113 -9.62 -4.88 16.48
N HIS A 114 -10.66 -4.04 16.54
CA HIS A 114 -10.72 -2.76 15.81
C HIS A 114 -9.82 -1.73 16.49
N ILE A 115 -8.56 -1.67 16.05
CA ILE A 115 -7.56 -0.68 16.45
C ILE A 115 -6.98 -0.01 15.22
N ALA A 116 -6.70 1.28 15.30
CA ALA A 116 -6.19 2.04 14.17
C ALA A 116 -4.66 2.08 14.17
N ASP A 117 -4.07 2.23 15.35
CA ASP A 117 -2.66 2.57 15.51
C ASP A 117 -1.83 1.37 16.00
N TRP A 118 -0.60 1.25 15.49
CA TRP A 118 0.34 0.20 15.91
C TRP A 118 0.62 0.19 17.43
N THR A 119 0.58 1.37 18.06
CA THR A 119 0.80 1.53 19.50
C THR A 119 -0.36 1.03 20.35
N GLU A 120 -1.56 0.91 19.77
CA GLU A 120 -2.74 0.36 20.45
C GLU A 120 -2.71 -1.17 20.51
N ALA A 121 -1.92 -1.83 19.65
CA ALA A 121 -1.77 -3.28 19.66
C ALA A 121 -1.14 -3.76 20.98
N THR A 122 -1.63 -4.88 21.50
CA THR A 122 -1.01 -5.57 22.62
C THR A 122 0.30 -6.25 22.17
N ALA A 123 1.17 -6.59 23.12
CA ALA A 123 2.41 -7.30 22.80
C ALA A 123 2.13 -8.64 22.09
N ALA A 124 1.07 -9.35 22.49
CA ALA A 124 0.69 -10.61 21.88
C ALA A 124 0.11 -10.44 20.47
N GLU A 125 -0.71 -9.41 20.20
CA GLU A 125 -1.16 -9.09 18.84
C GLU A 125 0.03 -8.74 17.93
N ARG A 126 0.99 -7.95 18.41
CA ARG A 126 2.19 -7.62 17.62
C ARG A 126 3.05 -8.84 17.31
N ALA A 127 3.22 -9.74 18.28
CA ALA A 127 3.97 -10.98 18.10
C ALA A 127 3.31 -11.84 17.02
N GLU A 128 2.02 -12.09 17.14
CA GLU A 128 1.29 -12.91 16.18
C GLU A 128 1.21 -12.28 14.79
N ILE A 129 0.99 -10.96 14.68
CA ILE A 129 1.06 -10.27 13.38
C ILE A 129 2.42 -10.49 12.71
N SER A 130 3.50 -10.48 13.50
CA SER A 130 4.86 -10.70 12.98
C SER A 130 5.07 -12.15 12.55
N GLU A 131 4.60 -13.13 13.32
CA GLU A 131 4.65 -14.56 13.00
C GLU A 131 3.84 -14.88 11.75
N LEU A 132 2.60 -14.38 11.66
CA LEU A 132 1.75 -14.52 10.47
C LEU A 132 2.38 -13.85 9.25
N THR A 133 3.08 -12.73 9.43
CA THR A 133 3.80 -12.05 8.34
C THR A 133 4.94 -12.92 7.81
N ALA A 134 5.76 -13.50 8.71
CA ALA A 134 6.83 -14.39 8.33
C ALA A 134 6.30 -15.63 7.59
N ARG A 135 5.25 -16.26 8.14
CA ARG A 135 4.62 -17.44 7.53
C ARG A 135 4.01 -17.12 6.17
N ALA A 136 3.33 -15.98 6.03
CA ALA A 136 2.80 -15.53 4.74
C ALA A 136 3.90 -15.40 3.68
N MET A 137 5.08 -14.90 4.03
CA MET A 137 6.20 -14.81 3.09
C MET A 137 6.71 -16.18 2.64
N GLU A 138 6.77 -17.17 3.53
CA GLU A 138 7.11 -18.56 3.17
C GLU A 138 6.09 -19.17 2.21
N VAL A 139 4.81 -19.06 2.55
CA VAL A 139 3.70 -19.58 1.73
C VAL A 139 3.71 -18.94 0.35
N VAL A 140 3.85 -17.60 0.26
CA VAL A 140 3.90 -16.90 -1.02
C VAL A 140 5.18 -17.27 -1.81
N ARG A 141 6.30 -17.58 -1.15
CA ARG A 141 7.49 -18.11 -1.83
C ARG A 141 7.23 -19.46 -2.47
N GLN A 142 6.57 -20.36 -1.76
CA GLN A 142 6.24 -21.69 -2.25
C GLN A 142 5.27 -21.62 -3.44
N VAL A 143 4.24 -20.78 -3.37
CA VAL A 143 3.20 -20.70 -4.40
C VAL A 143 3.65 -19.91 -5.62
N SER A 144 4.29 -18.76 -5.42
CA SER A 144 4.45 -17.74 -6.47
C SER A 144 5.90 -17.42 -6.82
N HIS A 145 6.88 -17.89 -6.03
CA HIS A 145 8.31 -17.67 -6.28
C HIS A 145 8.72 -16.21 -6.56
N PRO A 146 8.32 -15.22 -5.73
CA PRO A 146 8.78 -13.85 -5.88
C PRO A 146 10.27 -13.70 -5.60
N HIS A 147 10.88 -12.68 -6.21
CA HIS A 147 12.29 -12.34 -5.98
C HIS A 147 12.49 -11.51 -4.70
N GLY A 148 11.42 -10.95 -4.12
CA GLY A 148 11.47 -10.17 -2.90
C GLY A 148 10.09 -9.76 -2.39
N PHE A 149 10.07 -8.97 -1.32
CA PHE A 149 8.83 -8.48 -0.68
C PHE A 149 8.97 -7.02 -0.26
N ASN A 150 7.86 -6.27 -0.29
CA ASN A 150 7.69 -5.07 0.51
C ASN A 150 6.74 -5.37 1.65
N LEU A 151 7.15 -4.98 2.85
CA LEU A 151 6.34 -5.02 4.05
C LEU A 151 6.11 -3.57 4.51
N GLY A 152 4.88 -3.21 4.83
CA GLY A 152 4.60 -1.89 5.40
C GLY A 152 3.19 -1.74 5.98
N MET A 153 3.04 -0.71 6.80
CA MET A 153 1.75 -0.25 7.32
C MET A 153 1.65 1.25 7.04
N ASN A 154 0.47 1.70 6.61
CA ASN A 154 0.18 3.13 6.54
C ASN A 154 -0.54 3.52 7.83
N GLN A 155 0.07 4.39 8.65
CA GLN A 155 -0.47 4.81 9.95
C GLN A 155 -1.16 6.17 9.81
N GLY A 156 -2.49 6.17 9.90
CA GLY A 156 -3.35 7.34 9.71
C GLY A 156 -3.68 7.68 8.25
N GLN A 157 -4.72 8.50 8.05
CA GLN A 157 -5.23 8.86 6.72
C GLN A 157 -4.18 9.58 5.86
N VAL A 158 -3.37 10.45 6.47
CA VAL A 158 -2.33 11.22 5.76
C VAL A 158 -1.22 10.33 5.23
N ALA A 159 -0.93 9.20 5.90
CA ALA A 159 0.02 8.20 5.41
C ALA A 159 -0.53 7.36 4.25
N GLY A 160 -1.77 7.58 3.82
CA GLY A 160 -2.38 6.88 2.69
C GLY A 160 -3.08 5.58 3.06
N ALA A 161 -3.44 5.38 4.32
CA ALA A 161 -4.27 4.24 4.75
C ALA A 161 -5.67 4.34 4.13
N GLY A 162 -6.04 3.36 3.29
CA GLY A 162 -7.37 3.31 2.67
C GLY A 162 -8.49 3.10 3.71
N ILE A 163 -8.22 2.27 4.71
CA ILE A 163 -9.08 2.02 5.87
C ILE A 163 -8.26 2.38 7.12
N ALA A 164 -8.17 3.68 7.41
CA ALA A 164 -7.30 4.18 8.47
C ALA A 164 -7.72 3.79 9.90
N ALA A 165 -8.98 3.38 10.08
CA ALA A 165 -9.53 3.05 11.39
C ALA A 165 -9.20 1.63 11.88
N HIS A 166 -8.58 0.80 11.02
CA HIS A 166 -8.26 -0.58 11.36
C HIS A 166 -6.89 -0.96 10.80
N LEU A 167 -5.97 -1.29 11.69
CA LEU A 167 -4.58 -1.65 11.45
C LEU A 167 -4.46 -2.83 10.49
N HIS A 168 -3.61 -2.70 9.47
CA HIS A 168 -3.32 -3.79 8.55
C HIS A 168 -1.89 -3.71 8.03
N GLN A 169 -1.16 -4.82 8.14
CA GLN A 169 0.19 -4.98 7.63
C GLN A 169 0.13 -5.52 6.19
N HIS A 170 0.70 -4.78 5.25
CA HIS A 170 0.82 -5.19 3.86
C HIS A 170 1.98 -6.15 3.66
N ILE A 171 1.77 -7.18 2.85
CA ILE A 171 2.79 -8.12 2.38
C ILE A 171 2.69 -8.18 0.87
N VAL A 172 3.58 -7.47 0.19
CA VAL A 172 3.54 -7.31 -1.27
C VAL A 172 4.69 -8.09 -1.90
N PRO A 173 4.44 -9.22 -2.57
CA PRO A 173 5.48 -9.94 -3.30
C PRO A 173 5.93 -9.14 -4.53
N ARG A 174 7.22 -9.20 -4.85
CA ARG A 174 7.88 -8.42 -5.90
C ARG A 174 8.68 -9.33 -6.85
N TRP A 175 8.68 -8.99 -8.12
CA TRP A 175 9.51 -9.62 -9.15
C TRP A 175 10.36 -8.59 -9.87
N THR A 176 11.50 -9.04 -10.37
CA THR A 176 12.34 -8.21 -11.24
C THR A 176 11.54 -7.83 -12.49
N GLY A 177 11.32 -6.53 -12.70
CA GLY A 177 10.57 -6.02 -13.85
C GLY A 177 9.04 -6.02 -13.68
N ASP A 178 8.51 -6.23 -12.47
CA ASP A 178 7.06 -6.18 -12.21
C ASP A 178 6.43 -4.78 -12.39
N ALA A 179 7.25 -3.74 -12.35
CA ALA A 179 6.92 -2.41 -12.81
C ALA A 179 7.40 -2.24 -14.27
N ASN A 180 6.54 -2.59 -15.22
CA ASN A 180 6.79 -2.40 -16.65
C ASN A 180 6.07 -1.15 -17.19
N PHE A 181 6.06 -0.95 -18.50
CA PHE A 181 5.44 0.23 -19.11
C PHE A 181 3.91 0.26 -18.97
N MET A 182 3.24 -0.85 -18.66
CA MET A 182 1.77 -0.94 -18.67
C MET A 182 1.11 -0.06 -17.59
N PRO A 183 1.55 -0.08 -16.31
CA PRO A 183 1.05 0.87 -15.32
C PRO A 183 1.39 2.33 -15.65
N ILE A 184 2.52 2.59 -16.31
CA ILE A 184 3.05 3.94 -16.55
C ILE A 184 2.39 4.61 -17.76
N ILE A 185 2.34 3.91 -18.88
CA ILE A 185 1.84 4.42 -20.17
C ILE A 185 0.37 4.05 -20.36
N GLY A 186 0.06 2.77 -20.17
CA GLY A 186 -1.27 2.21 -20.42
C GLY A 186 -2.27 2.45 -19.30
N LYS A 187 -1.84 3.05 -18.19
CA LYS A 187 -2.65 3.24 -16.99
C LYS A 187 -3.40 1.95 -16.61
N THR A 188 -2.74 0.80 -16.75
CA THR A 188 -3.35 -0.51 -16.55
C THR A 188 -2.34 -1.42 -15.89
N LYS A 189 -2.72 -2.08 -14.80
CA LYS A 189 -1.87 -3.10 -14.18
C LYS A 189 -2.44 -4.49 -14.47
N PRO A 190 -1.73 -5.35 -15.21
CA PRO A 190 -2.17 -6.72 -15.38
C PRO A 190 -2.03 -7.47 -14.06
N VAL A 191 -3.13 -8.04 -13.57
CA VAL A 191 -3.14 -9.01 -12.47
C VAL A 191 -3.47 -10.36 -13.12
N PRO A 192 -2.47 -11.21 -13.40
CA PRO A 192 -2.63 -12.37 -14.28
C PRO A 192 -3.44 -13.54 -13.70
N GLN A 193 -3.87 -13.46 -12.45
CA GLN A 193 -4.56 -14.54 -11.75
C GLN A 193 -5.82 -14.02 -11.04
N LEU A 194 -6.89 -14.82 -11.05
CA LEU A 194 -8.12 -14.50 -10.33
C LEU A 194 -7.89 -14.59 -8.82
N LEU A 195 -8.51 -13.68 -8.07
CA LEU A 195 -8.34 -13.60 -6.61
C LEU A 195 -8.78 -14.88 -5.89
N GLY A 196 -9.90 -15.50 -6.31
CA GLY A 196 -10.42 -16.72 -5.71
C GLY A 196 -9.45 -17.91 -5.88
N GLU A 197 -9.00 -18.16 -7.10
CA GLU A 197 -8.02 -19.22 -7.40
C GLU A 197 -6.72 -19.01 -6.63
N GLN A 198 -6.24 -17.76 -6.57
CA GLN A 198 -5.04 -17.45 -5.81
C GLN A 198 -5.23 -17.66 -4.30
N ARG A 199 -6.38 -17.28 -3.74
CA ARG A 199 -6.69 -17.48 -2.32
C ARG A 199 -6.65 -18.97 -1.98
N GLU A 200 -7.24 -19.81 -2.82
CA GLU A 200 -7.23 -21.26 -2.63
C GLU A 200 -5.81 -21.84 -2.62
N LEU A 201 -4.96 -21.47 -3.58
CA LEU A 201 -3.56 -21.92 -3.60
C LEU A 201 -2.80 -21.51 -2.34
N LEU A 202 -2.98 -20.26 -1.89
CA LEU A 202 -2.32 -19.75 -0.69
C LEU A 202 -2.86 -20.44 0.58
N ALA A 203 -4.17 -20.65 0.68
CA ALA A 203 -4.79 -21.30 1.83
C ALA A 203 -4.39 -22.78 1.93
N GLN A 204 -4.33 -23.49 0.80
CA GLN A 204 -3.85 -24.87 0.74
C GLN A 204 -2.39 -24.98 1.15
N ALA A 205 -1.52 -24.12 0.63
CA ALA A 205 -0.10 -24.10 0.99
C ALA A 205 0.14 -23.69 2.44
N TRP A 206 -0.77 -22.94 3.06
CA TRP A 206 -0.65 -22.56 4.48
C TRP A 206 -0.66 -23.77 5.41
N GLY A 207 -1.53 -24.75 5.14
CA GLY A 207 -1.66 -26.00 5.90
C GLY A 207 -0.62 -27.06 5.55
N ALA A 208 0.21 -26.84 4.53
CA ALA A 208 1.28 -27.74 4.17
C ALA A 208 2.50 -27.52 5.07
N ASP A 209 3.12 -28.62 5.50
CA ASP A 209 4.36 -28.60 6.27
C ASP A 209 5.48 -27.94 5.43
N PRO A 210 6.09 -26.82 5.90
CA PRO A 210 7.17 -26.18 5.17
C PRO A 210 8.39 -27.09 4.95
N ASP A 211 8.59 -28.09 5.81
CA ASP A 211 9.72 -29.03 5.73
C ASP A 211 9.41 -30.27 4.89
N ASN A 212 8.17 -30.43 4.42
CA ASN A 212 7.75 -31.55 3.58
C ASN A 212 6.82 -31.09 2.45
N PRO A 213 7.34 -30.37 1.44
CA PRO A 213 6.54 -29.97 0.29
C PRO A 213 6.07 -31.23 -0.45
N SER A 214 4.76 -31.34 -0.66
CA SER A 214 4.17 -32.45 -1.44
C SER A 214 4.90 -32.62 -2.78
N PRO A 215 5.17 -33.86 -3.23
CA PRO A 215 5.90 -34.09 -4.46
C PRO A 215 5.15 -33.47 -5.64
N ARG A 216 5.89 -32.73 -6.47
CA ARG A 216 5.40 -32.09 -7.70
C ARG A 216 4.95 -33.11 -8.73
#